data_AF-A0AAW6STN9-F1
#
_entry.id   AF-A0AAW6STN9-F1
#
_cell.length_a   1.000
_cell.length_b   1.000
_cell.length_c   1.000
_cell.angle_alpha   90.00
_cell.angle_beta   90.00
_cell.angle_gamma   90.00
#
_symmetry.space_group_name_H-M   'P 1'
#
loop_
_entity.id
_entity.type
_entity.pdbx_description
1 polymer ?
#
loop_
_entity_poly.entity_id
_entity_poly.type
_entity_poly.pdbx_seq_one_letter_code
_entity_poly.pdbx_strand_id
1 'polypeptide(L)'
;MSNKQALDVYRILKLNGLKLENMLNQSIQSQLNQKFFIQTFGSHNQVAAAVIRKLQNSIETISIPLNFPTKKDVANATKINIQTEEKVDLLNEKVNDILLSLEELKQLTSEGLSENG
;
A
#
# COMPACT_ATOMS: atom_id res chain seq x y z
N MET A 1 -42.93 -1.30 5.57
CA MET A 1 -42.16 -2.13 6.55
C MET A 1 -40.95 -2.85 5.93
N SER A 2 -40.30 -2.31 4.90
CA SER A 2 -39.24 -3.03 4.13
C SER A 2 -37.79 -2.69 4.55
N ASN A 3 -37.54 -1.53 5.17
CA ASN A 3 -36.18 -1.06 5.47
C ASN A 3 -35.56 -1.69 6.74
N LYS A 4 -36.37 -2.04 7.75
CA LYS A 4 -35.88 -2.66 9.00
C LYS A 4 -35.27 -4.06 8.80
N GLN A 5 -35.85 -4.87 7.91
CA GLN A 5 -35.38 -6.24 7.65
C GLN A 5 -34.02 -6.26 6.94
N ALA A 6 -33.78 -5.35 5.99
CA ALA A 6 -32.47 -5.21 5.33
C ALA A 6 -31.38 -4.75 6.31
N LEU A 7 -31.74 -3.88 7.25
CA LEU A 7 -30.86 -3.37 8.29
C LEU A 7 -30.48 -4.45 9.32
N ASP A 8 -31.40 -5.38 9.60
CA ASP A 8 -31.15 -6.54 10.47
C ASP A 8 -30.26 -7.60 9.80
N VAL A 9 -30.47 -7.90 8.51
CA VAL A 9 -29.59 -8.81 7.75
C VAL A 9 -28.17 -8.26 7.65
N TYR A 10 -28.02 -6.96 7.38
CA TYR A 10 -26.70 -6.31 7.36
C TYR A 10 -26.01 -6.35 8.74
N ARG A 11 -26.78 -6.13 9.82
CA ARG A 11 -26.24 -6.22 11.18
C ARG A 11 -25.78 -7.63 11.52
N ILE A 12 -26.55 -8.65 11.15
CA ILE A 12 -26.18 -10.06 11.35
C ILE A 12 -24.95 -10.43 10.53
N LEU A 13 -24.88 -10.02 9.27
CA LEU A 13 -23.71 -10.28 8.42
C LEU A 13 -22.46 -9.59 8.97
N LYS A 14 -22.58 -8.33 9.41
CA LYS A 14 -21.48 -7.57 10.02
C LYS A 14 -21.00 -8.22 11.32
N LEU A 15 -21.92 -8.66 12.18
CA LEU A 15 -21.57 -9.35 13.43
C LEU A 15 -20.87 -10.69 13.18
N ASN A 16 -21.34 -11.47 12.20
CA ASN A 16 -20.69 -12.74 11.83
C ASN A 16 -19.34 -12.52 11.14
N GLY A 17 -19.22 -11.48 10.30
CA GLY A 17 -17.95 -11.07 9.70
C GLY A 17 -16.92 -10.67 10.75
N LEU A 18 -17.30 -9.80 11.71
CA LEU A 18 -16.43 -9.40 12.82
C LEU A 18 -16.03 -10.58 13.72
N LYS A 19 -16.91 -11.58 13.88
CA LYS A 19 -16.61 -12.80 14.63
C LYS A 19 -15.62 -13.69 13.88
N LEU A 20 -15.79 -13.86 12.57
CA LEU A 20 -14.85 -14.57 11.71
C LEU A 20 -13.47 -13.91 11.68
N GLU A 21 -13.43 -12.59 11.55
CA GLU A 21 -12.19 -11.82 11.60
C GLU A 21 -11.48 -11.97 12.94
N ASN A 22 -12.21 -11.89 14.06
CA ASN A 22 -11.63 -12.11 15.39
C ASN A 22 -11.11 -13.54 15.55
N MET A 23 -11.85 -14.55 15.08
CA MET A 23 -11.41 -15.95 15.13
C MET A 23 -10.16 -16.19 14.27
N LEU A 24 -10.11 -15.61 13.08
CA LEU A 24 -8.92 -15.64 12.22
C LEU A 24 -7.74 -14.95 12.87
N ASN A 25 -7.95 -13.76 13.43
CA ASN A 25 -6.90 -12.98 14.09
C ASN A 25 -6.36 -13.73 15.32
N GLN A 26 -7.23 -14.32 16.14
CA GLN A 26 -6.82 -15.16 17.26
C GLN A 26 -6.10 -16.43 16.81
N SER A 27 -6.53 -17.07 15.72
CA SER A 27 -5.85 -18.24 15.17
C SER A 27 -4.46 -17.91 14.62
N ILE A 28 -4.32 -16.79 13.90
CA ILE A 28 -3.05 -16.30 13.37
C ILE A 28 -2.12 -15.92 14.53
N GLN A 29 -2.61 -15.18 15.51
CA GLN A 29 -1.82 -14.83 16.70
C GLN A 29 -1.43 -16.07 17.50
N SER A 30 -2.31 -17.05 17.68
CA SER A 30 -1.99 -18.29 18.39
C SER A 30 -0.91 -19.11 17.68
N GLN A 31 -0.95 -19.17 16.35
CA GLN A 31 0.07 -19.86 15.54
C GLN A 31 1.42 -19.12 15.55
N LEU A 32 1.41 -17.78 15.47
CA LEU A 32 2.64 -16.98 15.46
C LEU A 32 3.27 -16.83 16.84
N ASN A 33 2.46 -16.82 17.90
CA ASN A 33 2.91 -16.60 19.28
C ASN A 33 3.27 -17.92 19.99
N GLN A 34 3.14 -19.06 19.31
CA GLN A 34 3.70 -20.31 19.78
C GLN A 34 5.23 -20.18 19.73
N LYS A 35 5.87 -20.02 20.91
CA LYS A 35 7.33 -19.99 21.09
C LYS A 35 8.08 -21.10 20.34
N PHE A 36 7.40 -22.20 20.01
CA PHE A 36 7.88 -23.26 19.12
C PHE A 36 8.30 -22.75 17.72
N PHE A 37 7.52 -21.87 17.08
CA PHE A 37 7.90 -21.30 15.78
C PHE A 37 9.16 -20.43 15.92
N ILE A 38 9.23 -19.52 16.88
CA ILE A 38 10.40 -18.64 17.04
C ILE A 38 11.67 -19.42 17.42
N GLN A 39 11.54 -20.45 18.26
CA GLN A 39 12.68 -21.23 18.75
C GLN A 39 13.14 -22.31 17.75
N THR A 40 12.23 -22.88 16.95
CA THR A 40 12.57 -23.85 15.88
C THR A 40 13.01 -23.16 14.57
N PHE A 41 12.51 -21.96 14.27
CA PHE A 41 12.96 -21.17 13.11
C PHE A 41 14.40 -20.68 13.24
N GLY A 42 14.89 -20.46 14.46
CA GLY A 42 16.30 -20.14 14.71
C GLY A 42 17.27 -21.28 14.38
N SER A 43 16.79 -22.53 14.21
CA SER A 43 17.65 -23.71 14.07
C SER A 43 17.46 -24.51 12.76
N HIS A 44 16.36 -24.34 12.02
CA HIS A 44 16.08 -25.11 10.77
C HIS A 44 15.53 -24.21 9.65
N ASN A 45 16.41 -23.41 9.04
CA ASN A 45 16.08 -22.32 8.12
C ASN A 45 15.44 -22.74 6.76
N GLN A 46 15.60 -23.99 6.31
CA GLN A 46 15.19 -24.40 4.95
C GLN A 46 13.76 -24.95 4.85
N VAL A 47 13.32 -25.74 5.82
CA VAL A 47 11.97 -26.36 5.82
C VAL A 47 10.89 -25.33 6.10
N ALA A 48 11.15 -24.45 7.06
CA ALA A 48 10.32 -23.29 7.38
C ALA A 48 10.10 -22.39 6.15
N ALA A 49 11.16 -22.07 5.41
CA ALA A 49 11.07 -21.29 4.19
C ALA A 49 10.22 -21.99 3.11
N ALA A 50 10.30 -23.31 3.00
CA ALA A 50 9.50 -24.09 2.04
C ALA A 50 8.00 -24.08 2.40
N VAL A 51 7.66 -24.16 3.69
CA VAL A 51 6.27 -24.08 4.17
C VAL A 51 5.70 -22.68 3.96
N ILE A 52 6.47 -21.63 4.29
CA ILE A 52 6.05 -20.24 4.05
C ILE A 52 5.83 -19.99 2.55
N ARG A 53 6.71 -20.49 1.67
CA ARG A 53 6.50 -20.38 0.22
C ARG A 53 5.24 -21.11 -0.25
N LYS A 54 4.95 -22.30 0.27
CA LYS A 54 3.71 -23.02 -0.05
C LYS A 54 2.47 -22.23 0.42
N LEU A 55 2.51 -21.67 1.63
CA LEU A 55 1.42 -20.84 2.15
C LEU A 55 1.21 -19.59 1.28
N GLN A 56 2.30 -18.94 0.88
CA GLN A 56 2.26 -17.77 0.00
C GLN A 56 1.65 -18.12 -1.37
N ASN A 57 2.03 -19.25 -1.97
CA ASN A 57 1.44 -19.72 -3.22
C ASN A 57 -0.05 -20.07 -3.08
N SER A 58 -0.46 -20.65 -1.94
CA SER A 58 -1.87 -20.89 -1.66
C SER A 58 -2.66 -19.58 -1.55
N ILE A 59 -2.11 -18.56 -0.87
CA ILE A 59 -2.71 -17.23 -0.78
C ILE A 59 -2.84 -16.57 -2.16
N GLU A 60 -1.81 -16.69 -3.02
CA GLU A 60 -1.88 -16.21 -4.41
C GLU A 60 -2.95 -16.96 -5.22
N THR A 61 -3.11 -18.27 -5.00
CA THR A 61 -4.10 -19.08 -5.74
C THR A 61 -5.54 -18.79 -5.31
N ILE A 62 -5.78 -18.58 -4.02
CA ILE A 62 -7.13 -18.24 -3.50
C ILE A 62 -7.49 -16.76 -3.69
N SER A 63 -6.51 -15.90 -3.99
CA SER A 63 -6.75 -14.48 -4.27
C SER A 63 -7.61 -14.27 -5.52
N ILE A 64 -7.51 -15.17 -6.51
CA ILE A 64 -8.23 -15.09 -7.78
C ILE A 64 -9.76 -15.25 -7.56
N PRO A 65 -10.27 -16.29 -6.88
CA PRO A 65 -11.70 -16.43 -6.62
C PRO A 65 -12.24 -15.49 -5.52
N LEU A 66 -11.41 -15.07 -4.56
CA LEU A 66 -11.86 -14.28 -3.40
C LEU A 66 -11.58 -12.76 -3.51
N ASN A 67 -10.90 -12.34 -4.58
CA ASN A 67 -10.57 -10.94 -4.89
C ASN A 67 -9.82 -10.21 -3.76
N PHE A 68 -8.99 -10.92 -2.99
CA PHE A 68 -8.14 -10.32 -1.95
C PHE A 68 -6.80 -9.86 -2.55
N PRO A 69 -6.32 -8.65 -2.21
CA PRO A 69 -5.09 -8.12 -2.78
C PRO A 69 -3.87 -8.97 -2.40
N THR A 70 -3.07 -9.38 -3.38
CA THR A 70 -1.87 -10.19 -3.13
C THR A 70 -0.67 -9.32 -2.73
N LYS A 71 0.36 -9.95 -2.16
CA LYS A 71 1.63 -9.27 -1.84
C LYS A 71 2.30 -8.66 -3.08
N LYS A 72 2.09 -9.27 -4.26
CA LYS A 72 2.58 -8.75 -5.54
C LYS A 72 1.83 -7.50 -5.96
N ASP A 73 0.50 -7.49 -5.81
CA ASP A 73 -0.32 -6.32 -6.14
C ASP A 73 0.01 -5.13 -5.25
N VAL A 74 0.14 -5.37 -3.94
CA VAL A 74 0.57 -4.34 -2.99
C VAL A 74 1.96 -3.82 -3.33
N ALA A 75 2.94 -4.71 -3.59
CA ALA A 75 4.29 -4.29 -3.97
C ALA A 75 4.32 -3.50 -5.28
N ASN A 76 3.50 -3.88 -6.27
CA ASN A 76 3.42 -3.19 -7.54
C ASN A 76 2.77 -1.81 -7.39
N ALA A 77 1.69 -1.70 -6.61
CA ALA A 77 1.06 -0.43 -6.27
C ALA A 77 2.03 0.50 -5.53
N THR A 78 2.79 -0.02 -4.56
CA THR A 78 3.84 0.74 -3.86
C THR A 78 4.92 1.22 -4.82
N LYS A 79 5.37 0.36 -5.74
CA LYS A 79 6.37 0.73 -6.75
C LYS A 79 5.89 1.87 -7.65
N ILE A 80 4.65 1.79 -8.13
CA ILE A 80 4.04 2.83 -8.96
C ILE A 80 3.93 4.14 -8.18
N ASN A 81 3.56 4.07 -6.90
CA ASN A 81 3.45 5.25 -6.05
C ASN A 81 4.80 5.96 -5.89
N ILE A 82 5.87 5.21 -5.58
CA ILE A 82 7.23 5.75 -5.46
C ILE A 82 7.66 6.42 -6.79
N GLN A 83 7.47 5.74 -7.92
CA GLN A 83 7.82 6.31 -9.23
C GLN A 83 7.01 7.57 -9.57
N THR A 84 5.78 7.68 -9.06
CA THR A 84 4.95 8.86 -9.26
C THR A 84 5.46 10.01 -8.42
N GLU A 85 5.80 9.75 -7.15
CA GLU A 85 6.40 10.72 -6.24
C GLU A 85 7.71 11.30 -6.84
N GLU A 86 8.63 10.42 -7.27
CA GLU A 86 9.89 10.84 -7.94
C GLU A 86 9.64 11.71 -9.18
N LYS A 87 8.65 11.37 -10.00
CA LYS A 87 8.31 12.16 -11.20
C LYS A 87 7.67 13.50 -10.86
N VAL A 88 6.86 13.56 -9.80
CA VAL A 88 6.25 14.81 -9.32
C VAL A 88 7.34 15.74 -8.77
N ASP A 89 8.32 15.20 -8.05
CA ASP A 89 9.45 15.98 -7.55
C ASP A 89 10.28 16.57 -8.69
N LEU A 90 10.60 15.76 -9.72
CA LEU A 90 11.30 16.24 -10.92
C LEU A 90 10.49 17.30 -11.68
N LEU A 91 9.16 17.19 -11.70
CA LEU A 91 8.31 18.22 -12.29
C LEU A 91 8.36 19.52 -11.48
N ASN A 92 8.30 19.44 -10.15
CA ASN A 92 8.42 20.61 -9.28
C ASN A 92 9.76 21.31 -9.45
N GLU A 93 10.86 20.56 -9.53
CA GLU A 93 12.20 21.11 -9.79
C GLU A 93 12.22 21.89 -11.12
N LYS A 94 11.75 21.26 -12.20
CA LYS A 94 11.67 21.92 -13.52
C LYS A 94 10.78 23.15 -13.53
N VAL A 95 9.66 23.13 -12.80
CA VAL A 95 8.77 24.30 -12.68
C VAL A 95 9.49 25.42 -11.94
N ASN A 96 10.22 25.13 -10.87
CA ASN A 96 11.02 26.11 -10.15
C ASN A 96 12.13 26.70 -11.04
N ASP A 97 12.84 25.88 -11.81
CA ASP A 97 13.87 26.36 -12.74
C ASP A 97 13.29 27.32 -13.79
N ILE A 98 12.10 27.00 -14.30
CA ILE A 98 11.38 27.86 -15.25
C ILE A 98 10.98 29.18 -14.57
N LEU A 99 10.47 29.14 -13.34
CA LEU A 99 10.09 30.34 -12.60
C LEU A 99 11.30 31.24 -12.34
N LEU A 100 12.43 30.66 -11.92
CA LEU A 100 13.69 31.39 -11.72
C LEU A 100 14.16 32.03 -13.02
N SER A 101 14.16 31.28 -14.13
CA SER A 101 14.50 31.79 -15.45
C SER A 101 13.56 32.93 -15.88
N LEU A 102 12.27 32.84 -15.56
CA LEU A 102 11.29 33.90 -15.85
C LEU A 102 11.55 35.17 -15.03
N GLU A 103 11.94 35.00 -13.76
CA GLU A 103 12.27 36.10 -12.85
C GLU A 103 13.54 36.83 -13.31
N GLU A 104 14.58 36.09 -13.72
CA GLU A 104 15.80 36.64 -14.32
C GLU A 104 15.52 37.42 -15.60
N LEU A 105 14.70 36.85 -16.51
CA LEU A 105 14.29 37.53 -17.73
C LEU A 105 13.51 38.82 -17.43
N LYS A 106 12.62 38.79 -16.43
CA LYS A 106 11.86 39.96 -16.01
C LYS A 106 12.77 41.07 -15.48
N GLN A 107 13.77 40.73 -14.67
CA GLN A 107 14.78 41.68 -14.19
C GLN A 107 15.54 42.33 -15.35
N LEU A 108 16.06 41.53 -16.29
CA LEU A 108 16.77 42.02 -17.48
C LEU A 108 15.91 42.95 -18.35
N THR A 109 14.63 42.64 -18.55
CA THR A 109 13.72 43.54 -19.27
C THR A 109 13.40 44.83 -18.50
N SER A 110 13.39 44.81 -17.16
CA SER A 110 13.20 46.02 -16.36
C SER A 110 14.43 46.94 -16.37
N GLU A 111 15.63 46.37 -16.41
CA GLU A 111 16.90 47.11 -16.51
C GLU A 111 17.10 47.71 -17.92
N GLY A 112 16.79 46.97 -18.98
CA GLY A 112 16.87 47.47 -20.37
C GLY A 112 15.87 48.58 -20.72
N LEU A 113 14.80 48.75 -19.94
CA LEU A 113 13.88 49.89 -20.05
C LEU A 113 14.40 51.16 -19.34
N SER A 114 15.36 51.03 -18.42
CA SER A 114 15.96 52.17 -17.71
C SER A 114 17.16 52.79 -18.43
N GLU A 115 17.77 52.09 -19.40
CA GLU A 115 18.92 52.61 -20.18
C GLU A 115 18.53 53.32 -21.49
N ASN A 116 17.26 53.26 -21.91
CA ASN A 116 16.74 53.94 -23.12
C ASN A 116 15.87 55.18 -22.81
N GLY A 117 15.96 55.74 -21.60
CA GLY A 117 15.27 56.97 -21.17
C GLY A 117 16.19 58.18 -21.12
#